data_AF-A0A0M8TTD5-F1
#
_entry.id   AF-A0A0M8TTD5-F1
#
_cell.length_a   1.000
_cell.length_b   1.000
_cell.length_c   1.000
_cell.angle_alpha   90.00
_cell.angle_beta   90.00
_cell.angle_gamma   90.00
#
_symmetry.space_group_name_H-M   'P 1'
#
loop_
_entity.id
_entity.type
_entity.pdbx_description
1 polymer ?
#
loop_
_entity_poly.entity_id
_entity_poly.type
_entity_poly.pdbx_seq_one_letter_code
_entity_poly.pdbx_strand_id
1 'polypeptide(L)'
;ADLTSRFRNTGQADLTVNGKTVNDQTLSGATTGAWSTSTNRVYLASGINKVKVTGTSGTLALDRLAVTPFGATDAVTTGNVVTYQAEDGTLTGTAAADTTYTQANG
;
A
#
# COMPACT_ATOMS: atom_id res chain seq x y z
N ALA A 1 4.38 -4.68 5.02
CA ALA A 1 4.59 -5.84 4.13
C ALA A 1 4.09 -5.50 2.74
N ASP A 2 4.67 -6.10 1.71
CA ASP A 2 4.20 -5.95 0.34
C ASP A 2 3.26 -7.13 0.01
N LEU A 3 2.03 -6.80 -0.38
CA LEU A 3 1.02 -7.74 -0.82
C LEU A 3 0.92 -7.68 -2.34
N THR A 4 1.40 -8.74 -3.00
CA THR A 4 1.40 -8.86 -4.46
C THR A 4 0.28 -9.78 -4.92
N SER A 5 -0.54 -9.28 -5.84
CA SER A 5 -1.60 -10.04 -6.52
C SER A 5 -1.20 -10.33 -7.96
N ARG A 6 -1.23 -11.60 -8.39
CA ARG A 6 -1.16 -11.98 -9.80
C ARG A 6 -2.55 -12.32 -10.31
N PHE A 7 -3.05 -11.54 -11.25
CA PHE A 7 -4.45 -11.58 -11.67
C PHE A 7 -4.59 -11.36 -13.18
N ARG A 8 -5.76 -11.70 -13.73
CA ARG A 8 -6.21 -11.25 -15.05
C ARG A 8 -7.69 -10.95 -14.96
N ASN A 9 -8.12 -9.84 -15.55
CA ASN A 9 -9.53 -9.44 -15.54
C ASN A 9 -9.90 -8.56 -16.74
N THR A 10 -11.21 -8.42 -16.94
CA THR A 10 -11.83 -7.57 -17.98
C THR A 10 -12.60 -6.40 -17.39
N GLY A 11 -12.25 -6.01 -16.17
CA GLY A 11 -12.97 -5.01 -15.40
C GLY A 11 -12.17 -4.63 -14.17
N GLN A 12 -12.82 -4.67 -13.01
CA GLN A 12 -12.25 -4.18 -11.76
C GLN A 12 -12.45 -5.19 -10.64
N ALA A 13 -11.52 -5.19 -9.69
CA ALA A 13 -11.68 -5.87 -8.42
C ALA A 13 -11.07 -5.04 -7.28
N ASP A 14 -11.74 -5.06 -6.15
CA ASP A 14 -11.31 -4.38 -4.93
C ASP A 14 -10.46 -5.31 -4.07
N LEU A 15 -9.44 -4.74 -3.44
CA LEU A 15 -8.58 -5.41 -2.47
C LEU A 15 -8.74 -4.77 -1.09
N THR A 16 -9.07 -5.60 -0.09
CA THR A 16 -9.17 -5.16 1.30
C THR A 16 -8.30 -6.03 2.21
N VAL A 17 -7.71 -5.39 3.22
CA VAL A 17 -6.96 -6.03 4.31
C VAL A 17 -7.61 -5.64 5.62
N ASN A 18 -8.07 -6.62 6.40
CA ASN A 18 -8.77 -6.42 7.67
C ASN A 18 -9.94 -5.41 7.56
N GLY A 19 -10.67 -5.48 6.45
CA GLY A 19 -11.83 -4.62 6.16
C GLY A 19 -11.49 -3.21 5.69
N LYS A 20 -10.20 -2.83 5.62
CA LYS A 20 -9.75 -1.55 5.05
C LYS A 20 -9.38 -1.73 3.59
N THR A 21 -9.84 -0.82 2.73
CA THR A 21 -9.36 -0.73 1.35
C THR A 21 -7.87 -0.46 1.37
N VAL A 22 -7.14 -1.23 0.56
CA VAL A 22 -5.72 -0.95 0.35
C VAL A 22 -5.64 0.26 -0.57
N ASN A 23 -4.93 1.32 -0.13
CA ASN A 23 -4.94 2.62 -0.81
C ASN A 23 -4.73 2.48 -2.34
N ASP A 24 -5.68 3.05 -3.09
CA ASP A 24 -5.62 3.39 -4.52
C ASP A 24 -5.31 2.30 -5.55
N GLN A 25 -5.62 1.02 -5.29
CA GLN A 25 -5.40 -0.03 -6.29
C GLN A 25 -6.63 -0.91 -6.47
N THR A 26 -7.49 -0.47 -7.38
CA THR A 26 -8.38 -1.36 -8.10
C THR A 26 -7.53 -2.27 -8.99
N LEU A 27 -7.65 -3.59 -8.82
CA LEU A 27 -7.06 -4.53 -9.76
C LEU A 27 -7.83 -4.35 -11.08
N SER A 28 -7.22 -3.69 -12.04
CA SER A 28 -7.86 -3.36 -13.32
C SER A 28 -7.12 -4.01 -14.48
N GLY A 29 -7.89 -4.37 -15.50
CA GLY A 29 -7.38 -5.06 -16.66
C GLY A 29 -8.43 -5.10 -17.75
N ALA A 30 -7.95 -5.16 -18.99
CA ALA A 30 -8.78 -5.09 -20.18
C ALA A 30 -8.99 -6.46 -20.85
N THR A 31 -8.26 -7.51 -20.44
CA THR A 31 -8.26 -8.79 -21.15
C THR A 31 -8.11 -9.99 -20.22
N THR A 32 -8.61 -11.15 -20.67
CA THR A 32 -8.37 -12.46 -20.03
C THR A 32 -7.10 -13.15 -20.54
N GLY A 33 -6.37 -12.55 -21.47
CA GLY A 33 -5.25 -13.19 -22.17
C GLY A 33 -3.91 -13.07 -21.44
N ALA A 34 -3.67 -11.96 -20.75
CA ALA A 34 -2.41 -11.67 -20.07
C ALA A 34 -2.59 -11.65 -18.55
N TRP A 35 -1.60 -12.18 -17.84
CA TRP A 35 -1.49 -12.02 -16.39
C TRP A 35 -0.81 -10.70 -16.05
N SER A 36 -1.40 -9.96 -15.11
CA SER A 36 -0.85 -8.74 -14.52
C SER A 36 -0.43 -9.01 -13.07
N THR A 37 0.47 -8.17 -12.56
CA THR A 37 0.84 -8.14 -11.14
C THR A 37 0.63 -6.75 -10.57
N SER A 38 -0.01 -6.66 -9.41
CA SER A 38 -0.13 -5.44 -8.62
C SER A 38 0.45 -5.68 -7.24
N THR A 39 1.31 -4.77 -6.77
CA THR A 39 1.94 -4.84 -5.45
C THR A 39 1.52 -3.64 -4.63
N ASN A 40 1.03 -3.90 -3.42
CA ASN A 40 0.60 -2.87 -2.49
C ASN A 40 1.31 -2.99 -1.15
N ARG A 41 1.79 -1.87 -0.63
CA ARG A 41 2.32 -1.83 0.74
C ARG A 41 1.17 -1.76 1.73
N VAL A 42 1.12 -2.75 2.61
CA VAL A 42 0.05 -2.90 3.62
C VAL A 42 0.63 -3.05 5.01
N TYR A 43 -0.12 -2.55 5.98
CA TYR A 43 0.08 -2.87 7.38
C TYR A 43 -0.66 -4.18 7.71
N LEU A 44 0.06 -5.14 8.29
CA LEU A 44 -0.49 -6.39 8.79
C LEU A 44 -0.37 -6.38 10.31
N ALA A 45 -1.46 -6.69 11.00
CA ALA A 45 -1.44 -6.90 12.45
C ALA A 45 -0.67 -8.18 12.79
N SER A 46 -0.30 -8.35 14.06
CA SER A 46 0.23 -9.62 14.54
C SER A 46 -0.82 -10.74 14.37
N GLY A 47 -0.37 -11.94 14.02
CA GLY A 47 -1.23 -13.10 13.83
C GLY A 47 -2.01 -13.09 12.50
N ILE A 48 -3.25 -13.58 12.54
CA ILE A 48 -4.06 -13.79 11.34
C ILE A 48 -4.57 -12.45 10.79
N ASN A 49 -4.38 -12.24 9.48
CA ASN A 49 -4.91 -11.11 8.75
C ASN A 49 -5.84 -11.60 7.64
N LYS A 50 -6.97 -10.92 7.45
CA LYS A 50 -7.94 -11.26 6.41
C LYS A 50 -7.70 -10.41 5.16
N VAL A 51 -7.32 -11.07 4.07
CA VAL A 51 -7.24 -10.47 2.74
C VAL A 51 -8.48 -10.88 1.96
N LYS A 52 -9.15 -9.92 1.33
CA LYS A 52 -10.31 -10.18 0.47
C LYS A 52 -10.13 -9.45 -0.85
N VAL A 53 -10.24 -10.21 -1.94
CA VAL A 53 -10.35 -9.71 -3.31
C VAL A 53 -11.79 -9.89 -3.76
N THR A 54 -12.44 -8.82 -4.21
CA THR A 54 -13.83 -8.85 -4.67
C THR A 54 -13.91 -8.29 -6.08
N GLY A 55 -14.30 -9.12 -7.06
CA GLY A 55 -14.61 -8.63 -8.40
C GLY A 55 -15.80 -7.68 -8.35
N THR A 56 -15.64 -6.47 -8.89
CA THR A 56 -16.68 -5.44 -8.95
C THR A 56 -17.27 -5.31 -10.36
N SER A 57 -16.51 -5.69 -11.38
CA SER A 57 -16.97 -5.75 -12.77
C SER A 57 -16.12 -6.70 -13.62
N GLY A 58 -16.70 -7.20 -14.71
CA GLY A 58 -16.02 -8.13 -15.62
C GLY A 58 -15.74 -9.50 -14.97
N THR A 59 -14.83 -10.26 -15.57
CA THR A 59 -14.37 -11.55 -15.04
C THR A 59 -13.07 -11.37 -14.29
N LEU A 60 -12.90 -11.99 -13.13
CA LEU A 60 -11.64 -12.01 -12.37
C LEU A 60 -11.11 -13.44 -12.25
N ALA A 61 -9.85 -13.64 -12.64
CA ALA A 61 -9.08 -14.81 -12.25
C ALA A 61 -7.88 -14.38 -11.42
N LEU A 62 -7.68 -15.04 -10.28
CA LEU A 62 -6.59 -14.82 -9.35
C LEU A 62 -5.71 -16.07 -9.33
N ASP A 63 -4.42 -15.88 -9.55
CA ASP A 63 -3.44 -16.97 -9.53
C ASP A 63 -2.68 -17.01 -8.22
N ARG A 64 -2.24 -15.84 -7.72
CA ARG A 64 -1.41 -15.77 -6.53
C ARG A 64 -1.67 -14.51 -5.72
N LEU A 65 -1.73 -14.69 -4.41
CA LEU A 65 -1.55 -13.65 -3.41
C LEU A 65 -0.27 -13.98 -2.64
N ALA A 66 0.74 -13.12 -2.75
CA ALA A 66 2.02 -13.27 -2.08
C ALA A 66 2.23 -12.14 -1.08
N VAL A 67 2.71 -12.50 0.11
CA VAL A 67 3.11 -11.53 1.14
C VAL A 67 4.62 -11.58 1.26
N THR A 68 5.27 -10.46 0.97
CA THR A 68 6.68 -10.26 1.26
C THR A 68 6.77 -9.38 2.50
N PRO A 69 7.35 -9.86 3.61
CA PRO A 69 7.62 -9.01 4.76
C PRO A 69 8.41 -7.77 4.31
N PHE A 70 7.99 -6.60 4.78
CA PHE A 70 8.75 -5.36 4.63
C PHE A 70 9.10 -4.94 6.06
N GLY A 71 10.38 -4.99 6.40
CA GLY A 71 10.91 -4.75 7.73
C GLY A 71 11.37 -3.31 7.92
N ALA A 72 11.48 -2.89 9.19
CA ALA A 72 12.06 -1.58 9.54
C ALA A 72 13.54 -1.43 9.13
N THR A 73 14.21 -2.56 8.85
CA THR A 73 15.61 -2.61 8.39
C THR A 73 15.75 -2.72 6.87
N ASP A 74 14.64 -2.82 6.13
CA ASP A 74 14.71 -2.81 4.67
C ASP A 74 15.18 -1.43 4.20
N ALA A 75 16.01 -1.41 3.16
CA ALA A 75 16.57 -0.18 2.63
C ALA A 75 15.44 0.79 2.25
N VAL A 76 15.36 1.91 2.98
CA VAL A 76 14.50 3.03 2.61
C VAL A 76 15.09 3.66 1.36
N THR A 77 14.50 3.37 0.21
CA THR A 77 14.80 4.12 -1.01
C THR A 77 13.91 5.36 -1.06
N THR A 78 14.44 6.48 -1.53
CA THR A 78 13.75 7.78 -1.62
C THR A 78 12.46 7.74 -2.45
N GLY A 79 12.25 6.70 -3.27
CA GLY A 79 11.00 6.47 -4.01
C GLY A 79 9.89 5.76 -3.23
N ASN A 80 10.19 5.22 -2.05
CA ASN A 80 9.28 4.37 -1.27
C ASN A 80 8.80 4.99 0.05
N VAL A 81 9.34 6.16 0.43
CA VAL A 81 8.98 6.90 1.64
C VAL A 81 8.89 8.38 1.27
N VAL A 82 7.76 9.00 1.59
CA VAL A 82 7.63 10.46 1.54
C VAL A 82 7.90 10.96 2.95
N THR A 83 9.02 11.66 3.13
CA THR A 83 9.34 12.34 4.38
C THR A 83 8.58 13.66 4.43
N TYR A 84 7.83 13.87 5.51
CA TYR A 84 7.20 15.14 5.83
C TYR A 84 7.84 15.66 7.10
N GLN A 85 8.53 16.78 6.99
CA GLN A 85 9.15 17.40 8.14
C GLN A 85 8.08 17.97 9.07
N ALA A 86 8.24 17.74 10.37
CA ALA A 86 7.28 18.20 11.36
C ALA A 86 7.24 19.73 11.41
N GLU A 87 8.39 20.37 11.21
CA GLU A 87 8.57 21.82 11.11
C GLU A 87 7.85 22.45 9.90
N ASP A 88 7.61 21.68 8.83
CA ASP A 88 6.90 22.12 7.63
C ASP A 88 5.38 21.90 7.74
N GLY A 89 4.93 21.27 8.84
CA GLY A 89 3.52 21.04 9.12
C GLY A 89 2.76 22.33 9.48
N THR A 90 1.44 22.33 9.24
CA THR A 90 0.59 23.41 9.74
C THR A 90 0.50 23.34 11.26
N LEU A 91 1.04 24.35 11.96
CA LEU A 91 1.01 24.45 13.42
C LEU A 91 -0.38 24.89 13.91
N THR A 92 -0.93 24.20 14.91
CA THR A 92 -2.21 24.54 15.54
C THR A 92 -2.14 24.45 17.06
N GLY A 93 -2.97 25.24 17.75
CA GLY A 93 -3.01 25.28 19.22
C GLY A 93 -1.68 25.74 19.82
N THR A 94 -1.03 24.84 20.57
CA THR A 94 0.26 25.09 21.23
C THR A 94 1.44 24.46 20.50
N ALA A 95 1.27 23.98 19.26
CA ALA A 95 2.36 23.42 18.48
C ALA A 95 3.35 24.52 18.06
N ALA A 96 4.64 24.28 18.26
CA ALA A 96 5.73 25.15 17.84
C ALA A 96 6.87 24.30 17.26
N ALA A 97 7.50 24.78 16.19
CA ALA A 97 8.75 24.23 15.68
C ALA A 97 9.92 24.85 16.44
N ASP A 98 10.83 24.01 16.94
CA ASP A 98 12.07 24.46 17.55
C ASP A 98 13.21 24.33 16.54
N THR A 99 13.71 25.48 16.07
CA THR A 99 14.79 25.57 15.07
C THR A 99 16.15 25.87 15.69
N THR A 100 16.26 25.85 17.02
CA THR A 100 17.52 26.12 17.73
C THR A 100 18.56 25.01 17.56
N TYR A 101 18.13 23.85 17.04
CA TYR A 101 18.99 22.72 16.69
C TYR A 101 18.85 22.37 15.20
N THR A 102 19.89 21.75 14.64
CA THR A 102 19.83 21.19 13.29
C THR A 102 18.75 20.11 13.25
N GLN A 103 17.74 20.34 12.42
CA GLN A 103 16.63 19.42 12.23
C GLN A 103 17.11 18.16 11.50
N ALA A 104 16.44 17.04 11.76
CA ALA A 104 16.74 15.79 11.08
C ALA A 104 16.31 15.90 9.61
N ASN A 105 17.28 15.83 8.71
CA ASN A 105 17.07 15.65 7.29
C ASN A 105 16.87 14.16 7.02
N GLY A 106 15.59 13.74 7.02
CA GLY A 106 15.18 12.37 6.72
C GLY A 106 15.17 12.04 5.23
#